data_AF-A0A3A8J8I8-F1
#
_entry.id   AF-A0A3A8J8I8-F1
#
_cell.length_a   1.000
_cell.length_b   1.000
_cell.length_c   1.000
_cell.angle_alpha   90.00
_cell.angle_beta   90.00
_cell.angle_gamma   90.00
#
_symmetry.space_group_name_H-M   'P 1'
#
loop_
_entity.id
_entity.type
_entity.pdbx_description
1 polymer ?
#
loop_
_entity_poly.entity_id
_entity_poly.type
_entity_poly.pdbx_seq_one_letter_code
_entity_poly.pdbx_strand_id
1 'polypeptide(L)'
;MHVGSEQTDRGVAALVGRMADGFSRLVTQHLQLARLEIAEDAKAVGLDVASIAVFVPFLLVGYAFVCGALSAFLATWLGWAGALALVGGVNLVGGCFGIFRAVNRMKSRQMMDDSASELSRSMAALTTARPRDAATPGVNTLKDTTDKVFKESRDGR
;
A
#
# COMPACT_ATOMS: atom_id res chain seq x y z
N MET A 1 -37.30 -8.39 36.16
CA MET A 1 -36.25 -7.34 36.20
C MET A 1 -35.54 -7.30 34.84
N HIS A 2 -36.01 -6.49 33.88
CA HIS A 2 -35.42 -6.42 32.52
C HIS A 2 -35.37 -4.99 31.92
N VAL A 3 -35.68 -3.95 32.71
CA VAL A 3 -35.79 -2.56 32.22
C VAL A 3 -34.45 -1.79 32.19
N GLY A 4 -33.38 -2.33 32.78
CA GLY A 4 -32.08 -1.64 32.87
C GLY A 4 -31.17 -1.77 31.64
N SER A 5 -31.28 -2.86 30.88
CA SER A 5 -30.42 -3.13 29.71
C SER A 5 -30.79 -2.23 28.52
N GLU A 6 -32.08 -2.08 28.22
CA GLU A 6 -32.54 -1.27 27.08
C GLU A 6 -32.21 0.22 27.23
N GLN A 7 -32.24 0.74 28.46
CA GLN A 7 -31.88 2.14 28.74
C GLN A 7 -30.37 2.36 28.64
N THR A 8 -29.58 1.35 29.00
CA THR A 8 -28.12 1.37 28.85
C THR A 8 -27.70 1.30 27.39
N ASP A 9 -28.32 0.42 26.59
CA ASP A 9 -28.05 0.30 25.15
C ASP A 9 -28.36 1.59 24.39
N ARG A 10 -29.48 2.26 24.71
CA ARG A 10 -29.82 3.56 24.13
C ARG A 10 -28.82 4.65 24.52
N GLY A 11 -28.31 4.63 25.75
CA GLY A 11 -27.28 5.56 26.23
C GLY A 11 -25.94 5.37 25.53
N VAL A 12 -25.50 4.13 25.35
CA VAL A 12 -24.27 3.77 24.64
C VAL A 12 -24.38 4.13 23.15
N ALA A 13 -25.51 3.81 22.51
CA ALA A 13 -25.77 4.18 21.11
C ALA A 13 -25.75 5.70 20.91
N ALA A 14 -26.33 6.47 21.84
CA ALA A 14 -26.30 7.93 21.79
C ALA A 14 -24.88 8.52 21.97
N LEU A 15 -24.04 7.88 22.80
CA LEU A 15 -22.65 8.31 23.01
C LEU A 15 -21.77 8.02 21.79
N VAL A 16 -21.94 6.84 21.20
CA VAL A 16 -21.28 6.45 19.94
C VAL A 16 -21.73 7.36 18.80
N GLY A 17 -23.02 7.68 18.71
CA GLY A 17 -23.54 8.62 17.72
C GLY A 17 -22.88 10.00 17.81
N ARG A 18 -22.71 10.54 19.03
CA ARG A 18 -22.02 11.83 19.22
C ARG A 18 -20.52 11.78 18.90
N MET A 19 -19.84 10.67 19.20
CA MET A 19 -18.44 10.49 18.80
C MET A 19 -18.29 10.35 17.29
N ALA A 20 -19.20 9.62 16.63
CA ALA A 20 -19.24 9.48 15.19
C ALA A 20 -19.51 10.82 14.50
N ASP A 21 -20.43 11.63 15.03
CA ASP A 21 -20.69 12.99 14.52
C ASP A 21 -19.48 13.91 14.71
N GLY A 22 -18.80 13.85 15.86
CA GLY A 22 -17.58 14.61 16.12
C GLY A 22 -16.43 14.23 15.18
N PHE A 23 -16.22 12.93 14.97
CA PHE A 23 -15.23 12.40 14.04
C PHE A 23 -15.58 12.73 12.59
N SER A 24 -16.85 12.59 12.20
CA SER A 24 -17.36 12.96 10.88
C SER A 24 -17.10 14.44 10.59
N ARG A 25 -17.31 15.33 11.57
CA ARG A 25 -17.02 16.77 11.44
C ARG A 25 -15.53 17.05 11.24
N LEU A 26 -14.65 16.41 12.01
CA LEU A 26 -13.20 16.57 11.89
C LEU A 26 -12.69 16.02 10.55
N VAL A 27 -13.11 14.81 10.18
CA VAL A 27 -12.75 14.18 8.90
C VAL A 27 -13.25 15.02 7.72
N THR A 28 -14.48 15.54 7.78
CA THR A 28 -15.02 16.40 6.72
C THR A 28 -14.22 17.70 6.59
N GLN A 29 -13.75 18.27 7.70
CA GLN A 29 -12.97 19.50 7.70
C GLN A 29 -11.55 19.29 7.13
N HIS A 30 -10.91 18.16 7.43
CA HIS A 30 -9.63 17.79 6.82
C HIS A 30 -9.78 17.34 5.35
N LEU A 31 -10.89 16.71 4.98
CA LEU A 31 -11.19 16.34 3.60
C LEU A 31 -11.48 17.55 2.71
N GLN A 32 -12.09 18.60 3.25
CA GLN A 32 -12.33 19.83 2.49
C GLN A 32 -11.03 20.55 2.16
N LEU A 33 -10.07 20.60 3.10
CA LEU A 33 -8.75 21.16 2.85
C LEU A 33 -7.96 20.29 1.85
N ALA A 34 -7.93 18.98 2.07
CA ALA A 34 -7.25 18.03 1.18
C ALA A 34 -7.82 18.05 -0.24
N ARG A 35 -9.14 18.20 -0.41
CA ARG A 35 -9.76 18.31 -1.73
C ARG A 35 -9.36 19.58 -2.47
N LEU A 36 -9.20 20.69 -1.77
CA LEU A 36 -8.79 21.95 -2.38
C LEU A 36 -7.35 21.85 -2.90
N GLU A 37 -6.45 21.33 -2.06
CA GLU A 37 -5.04 21.13 -2.40
C GLU A 37 -4.86 20.12 -3.55
N ILE A 38 -5.57 18.99 -3.51
CA ILE A 38 -5.57 18.00 -4.61
C ILE A 38 -6.10 18.60 -5.91
N ALA A 39 -7.14 19.45 -5.87
CA ALA A 39 -7.69 20.06 -7.07
C ALA A 39 -6.73 21.07 -7.70
N GLU A 40 -5.98 21.81 -6.87
CA GLU A 40 -4.99 22.78 -7.33
C GLU A 40 -3.75 22.09 -7.90
N ASP A 41 -3.22 21.08 -7.22
CA ASP A 41 -2.13 20.23 -7.72
C ASP A 41 -2.54 19.49 -9.00
N ALA A 42 -3.75 18.92 -9.05
CA ALA A 42 -4.25 18.23 -10.24
C ALA A 42 -4.38 19.19 -11.44
N LYS A 43 -4.71 20.46 -11.21
CA LYS A 43 -4.78 21.47 -12.28
C LYS A 43 -3.39 21.86 -12.77
N ALA A 44 -2.44 22.06 -11.88
CA ALA A 44 -1.05 22.37 -12.24
C ALA A 44 -0.39 21.20 -13.00
N VAL A 45 -0.48 19.98 -12.46
CA VAL A 45 0.01 18.77 -13.11
C VAL A 45 -0.75 18.49 -14.41
N GLY A 46 -2.07 18.69 -14.43
CA GLY A 46 -2.90 18.48 -15.61
C GLY A 46 -2.52 19.40 -16.77
N LEU A 47 -2.17 20.65 -16.49
CA LEU A 47 -1.74 21.63 -17.50
C LEU A 47 -0.34 21.30 -18.05
N ASP A 48 0.56 20.84 -17.18
CA ASP A 48 1.90 20.39 -17.58
C ASP A 48 1.82 19.11 -18.43
N VAL A 49 1.03 18.13 -18.02
CA VAL A 49 0.75 16.91 -18.78
C VAL A 49 0.07 17.23 -20.10
N ALA A 50 -0.88 18.17 -20.13
CA ALA A 50 -1.52 18.63 -21.37
C ALA A 50 -0.51 19.28 -22.32
N SER A 51 0.43 20.07 -21.81
CA SER A 51 1.48 20.68 -22.61
C SER A 51 2.37 19.62 -23.27
N ILE A 52 2.79 18.59 -22.50
CA ILE A 52 3.58 17.47 -23.01
C ILE A 52 2.76 16.69 -24.04
N ALA A 53 1.47 16.47 -23.80
CA ALA A 53 0.59 15.74 -24.70
C ALA A 53 0.47 16.37 -26.10
N VAL A 54 0.64 17.69 -26.24
CA VAL A 54 0.65 18.38 -27.55
C VAL A 54 1.92 18.04 -28.34
N PHE A 55 3.06 17.81 -27.68
CA PHE A 55 4.32 17.45 -28.33
C PHE A 55 4.41 15.95 -28.70
N VAL A 56 3.68 15.10 -27.98
CA VAL A 56 3.61 13.65 -28.25
C VAL A 56 3.29 13.31 -29.71
N PRO A 57 2.25 13.86 -30.37
CA PRO A 57 1.96 13.57 -31.77
C PRO A 57 3.10 14.02 -32.71
N PHE A 58 3.74 15.16 -32.42
CA PHE A 58 4.86 15.66 -33.22
C PHE A 58 6.07 14.70 -33.15
N LEU A 59 6.38 14.21 -31.95
CA LEU A 59 7.39 13.18 -31.73
C LEU A 59 7.03 11.87 -32.42
N LEU A 60 5.76 11.44 -32.35
CA LEU A 60 5.27 10.24 -33.02
C LEU A 60 5.45 10.32 -34.54
N VAL A 61 5.13 11.46 -35.14
CA VAL A 61 5.30 11.69 -36.59
C VAL A 61 6.78 11.62 -36.96
N GLY A 62 7.65 12.32 -36.22
CA GLY A 62 9.10 12.28 -36.46
C GLY A 62 9.66 10.86 -36.31
N TYR A 63 9.24 10.14 -35.27
CA TYR A 63 9.63 8.76 -35.02
C TYR A 63 9.19 7.80 -36.13
N ALA A 64 7.96 7.94 -36.64
CA ALA A 64 7.48 7.19 -37.79
C ALA A 64 8.32 7.48 -39.04
N PHE A 65 8.70 8.73 -39.25
CA PHE A 65 9.57 9.12 -40.36
C PHE A 65 10.98 8.54 -40.23
N VAL A 66 11.56 8.53 -39.03
CA VAL A 66 12.84 7.85 -38.74
C VAL A 66 12.72 6.35 -38.99
N CYS A 67 11.66 5.70 -38.51
CA CYS A 67 11.40 4.28 -38.79
C CYS A 67 11.25 4.00 -40.29
N GLY A 68 10.55 4.87 -41.02
CA GLY A 68 10.41 4.79 -42.47
C GLY A 68 11.74 4.94 -43.20
N ALA A 69 12.57 5.92 -42.80
CA ALA A 69 13.90 6.13 -43.36
C ALA A 69 14.83 4.93 -43.08
N LEU A 70 14.81 4.40 -41.85
CA LEU A 70 15.57 3.20 -41.48
C LEU A 70 15.11 1.99 -42.29
N SER A 71 13.79 1.84 -42.48
CA SER A 71 13.21 0.78 -43.30
C SER A 71 13.60 0.92 -44.76
N ALA A 72 13.55 2.14 -45.33
CA ALA A 72 13.96 2.39 -46.70
C ALA A 72 15.45 2.11 -46.91
N PHE A 73 16.31 2.46 -45.94
CA PHE A 73 17.73 2.14 -45.97
C PHE A 73 17.97 0.62 -45.94
N LEU A 74 17.33 -0.10 -45.02
CA LEU A 74 17.43 -1.58 -44.95
C LEU A 74 16.80 -2.28 -46.16
N ALA A 75 15.77 -1.69 -46.77
CA ALA A 75 15.08 -2.26 -47.92
C ALA A 75 16.02 -2.42 -49.13
N THR A 76 17.10 -1.65 -49.21
CA THR A 76 18.11 -1.78 -50.27
C THR A 76 18.87 -3.12 -50.21
N TRP A 77 18.95 -3.75 -49.04
CA TRP A 77 19.64 -5.05 -48.85
C TRP A 77 18.66 -6.22 -48.68
N LEU A 78 17.52 -6.00 -48.03
CA LEU A 78 16.61 -7.06 -47.57
C LEU A 78 15.24 -7.06 -48.26
N GLY A 79 14.98 -6.06 -49.11
CA GLY A 79 13.67 -5.78 -49.66
C GLY A 79 12.72 -5.10 -48.65
N TRP A 80 11.67 -4.47 -49.16
CA TRP A 80 10.71 -3.70 -48.36
C TRP A 80 10.04 -4.50 -47.25
N ALA A 81 9.67 -5.76 -47.54
CA ALA A 81 9.01 -6.63 -46.58
C ALA A 81 9.91 -6.97 -45.37
N GLY A 82 11.19 -7.30 -45.62
CA GLY A 82 12.14 -7.63 -44.55
C GLY A 82 12.47 -6.42 -43.68
N ALA A 83 12.64 -5.25 -44.29
CA ALA A 83 12.96 -4.03 -43.56
C ALA A 83 11.80 -3.56 -42.66
N LEU A 84 10.58 -3.55 -43.18
CA LEU A 84 9.38 -3.20 -42.40
C LEU A 84 9.09 -4.22 -41.29
N ALA A 85 9.30 -5.51 -41.55
CA ALA A 85 9.12 -6.55 -40.54
C ALA A 85 10.12 -6.41 -39.39
N LEU A 86 11.39 -6.06 -39.67
CA LEU A 86 12.42 -5.90 -38.64
C LEU A 86 12.17 -4.63 -37.81
N VAL A 87 11.97 -3.49 -38.47
CA VAL A 87 11.70 -2.22 -37.79
C VAL A 87 10.39 -2.31 -37.01
N GLY A 88 9.33 -2.84 -37.62
CA GLY A 88 8.05 -3.10 -36.98
C GLY A 88 8.16 -4.07 -35.81
N GLY A 89 8.95 -5.14 -35.95
CA GLY A 89 9.20 -6.13 -34.90
C GLY A 89 9.89 -5.52 -33.69
N VAL A 90 10.97 -4.75 -33.89
CA VAL A 90 11.67 -4.04 -32.79
C VAL A 90 10.73 -3.05 -32.10
N ASN A 91 9.92 -2.33 -32.87
CA ASN A 91 8.91 -1.41 -32.35
C ASN A 91 7.84 -2.13 -31.52
N LEU A 92 7.37 -3.29 -31.99
CA LEU A 92 6.36 -4.07 -31.30
C LEU A 92 6.91 -4.65 -29.99
N VAL A 93 8.14 -5.16 -30.00
CA VAL A 93 8.82 -5.64 -28.79
C VAL A 93 9.04 -4.48 -27.81
N GLY A 94 9.52 -3.34 -28.28
CA GLY A 94 9.72 -2.14 -27.45
C GLY A 94 8.40 -1.63 -26.85
N GLY A 95 7.34 -1.56 -27.65
CA GLY A 95 6.00 -1.16 -27.23
C GLY A 95 5.40 -2.14 -26.22
N CYS A 96 5.42 -3.44 -26.52
CA CYS A 96 4.98 -4.49 -25.60
C CYS A 96 5.76 -4.41 -24.28
N PHE A 97 7.10 -4.30 -24.33
CA PHE A 97 7.92 -4.21 -23.12
C PHE A 97 7.60 -2.95 -22.30
N GLY A 98 7.39 -1.80 -22.96
CA GLY A 98 6.95 -0.57 -22.31
C GLY A 98 5.62 -0.72 -21.58
N ILE A 99 4.62 -1.33 -22.25
CA ILE A 99 3.30 -1.60 -21.67
C ILE A 99 3.43 -2.59 -20.51
N PHE A 100 4.13 -3.71 -20.70
CA PHE A 100 4.36 -4.68 -19.63
C PHE A 100 5.04 -4.05 -18.42
N ARG A 101 6.03 -3.17 -18.61
CA ARG A 101 6.71 -2.49 -17.51
C ARG A 101 5.81 -1.46 -16.82
N ALA A 102 4.99 -0.73 -17.58
CA ALA A 102 4.02 0.20 -17.03
C ALA A 102 2.95 -0.53 -16.19
N VAL A 103 2.39 -1.61 -16.73
CA VAL A 103 1.42 -2.47 -16.04
C VAL A 103 2.05 -3.09 -14.80
N ASN A 104 3.27 -3.61 -14.88
CA ASN A 104 3.95 -4.19 -13.73
C ASN A 104 4.26 -3.14 -12.64
N ARG A 105 4.58 -1.89 -13.04
CA ARG A 105 4.75 -0.78 -12.11
C ARG A 105 3.45 -0.41 -11.39
N MET A 106 2.32 -0.41 -12.10
CA MET A 106 1.00 -0.16 -11.49
C MET A 106 0.63 -1.28 -10.52
N LYS A 107 0.84 -2.54 -10.93
CA LYS A 107 0.58 -3.71 -10.10
C LYS A 107 1.44 -3.74 -8.84
N SER A 108 2.70 -3.32 -8.92
CA SER A 108 3.60 -3.20 -7.77
C SER A 108 3.15 -2.13 -6.77
N ARG A 109 2.54 -1.04 -7.23
CA ARG A 109 1.97 -0.02 -6.32
C ARG A 109 0.72 -0.54 -5.62
N GLN A 110 -0.14 -1.22 -6.37
CA GLN A 110 -1.38 -1.80 -5.84
C GLN A 110 -1.13 -2.84 -4.72
N MET A 111 -0.09 -3.67 -4.85
CA MET A 111 0.31 -4.63 -3.81
C MET A 111 0.83 -3.98 -2.52
N MET A 112 1.35 -2.76 -2.61
CA MET A 112 1.84 -2.01 -1.44
C MET A 112 0.68 -1.42 -0.63
N ASP A 113 -0.39 -1.00 -1.32
CA ASP A 113 -1.63 -0.54 -0.69
C ASP A 113 -2.36 -1.68 0.02
N ASP A 114 -2.41 -2.87 -0.58
CA ASP A 114 -2.95 -4.09 0.05
C ASP A 114 -2.15 -4.47 1.31
N SER A 115 -0.81 -4.40 1.23
CA SER A 115 0.07 -4.66 2.39
C SER A 115 -0.13 -3.63 3.51
N ALA A 116 -0.33 -2.36 3.17
CA ALA A 116 -0.66 -1.31 4.13
C ALA A 116 -2.03 -1.54 4.79
N SER A 117 -3.01 -2.06 4.03
CA SER A 117 -4.33 -2.41 4.53
C SER A 117 -4.29 -3.62 5.47
N GLU A 118 -3.48 -4.63 5.16
CA GLU A 118 -3.23 -5.83 5.98
C GLU A 118 -2.48 -5.50 7.28
N LEU A 119 -1.49 -4.60 7.22
CA LEU A 119 -0.77 -4.10 8.39
C LEU A 119 -1.68 -3.28 9.31
N SER A 120 -2.55 -2.44 8.75
CA SER A 120 -3.55 -1.68 9.49
C SER A 120 -4.56 -2.61 10.17
N ARG A 121 -4.94 -3.70 9.48
CA ARG A 121 -5.82 -4.75 10.03
C ARG A 121 -5.15 -5.55 11.14
N SER A 122 -3.87 -5.85 10.99
CA SER A 122 -3.06 -6.53 12.01
C SER A 122 -2.86 -5.64 13.25
N MET A 123 -2.60 -4.34 13.06
CA MET A 123 -2.54 -3.37 14.16
C MET A 123 -3.90 -3.17 14.84
N ALA A 124 -5.01 -3.14 14.09
CA ALA A 124 -6.36 -3.07 14.65
C ALA A 124 -6.70 -4.32 15.48
N ALA A 125 -6.26 -5.51 15.03
CA ALA A 125 -6.41 -6.74 15.78
C ALA A 125 -5.54 -6.75 17.05
N LEU A 126 -4.30 -6.24 16.97
CA LEU A 126 -3.39 -6.12 18.12
C LEU A 126 -3.88 -5.10 19.15
N THR A 127 -4.46 -3.97 18.72
CA THR A 127 -4.99 -2.95 19.64
C THR A 127 -6.30 -3.38 20.30
N THR A 128 -7.07 -4.25 19.63
CA THR A 128 -8.28 -4.87 20.20
C THR A 128 -7.92 -5.96 21.23
N ALA A 129 -6.69 -6.49 21.18
CA ALA A 129 -6.26 -7.62 21.99
C ALA A 129 -5.18 -7.27 23.05
N ARG A 130 -5.48 -6.43 24.06
CA ARG A 130 -4.94 -6.58 25.44
C ARG A 130 -5.61 -5.59 26.44
N PRO A 131 -5.86 -5.91 27.74
CA PRO A 131 -5.60 -7.14 28.51
C PRO A 131 -6.79 -7.71 29.31
N ARG A 132 -6.97 -9.04 29.27
CA ARG A 132 -7.59 -9.79 30.37
C ARG A 132 -6.87 -11.11 30.61
N ASP A 133 -5.66 -11.02 31.16
CA ASP A 133 -5.01 -12.12 31.86
C ASP A 133 -4.59 -11.63 33.24
N ALA A 134 -5.61 -11.37 34.07
CA ALA A 134 -5.49 -11.41 35.52
C ALA A 134 -6.24 -12.67 35.97
N ALA A 135 -5.55 -13.81 36.00
CA ALA A 135 -5.78 -14.94 36.91
C ALA A 135 -5.04 -16.19 36.41
N THR A 136 -3.80 -16.37 36.89
CA THR A 136 -3.28 -17.72 37.09
C THR A 136 -2.59 -17.72 38.46
N PRO A 137 -3.23 -18.26 39.52
CA PRO A 137 -2.58 -18.46 40.80
C PRO A 137 -1.80 -19.77 40.72
N GLY A 138 -0.49 -19.70 40.60
CA GLY A 138 0.34 -20.89 40.66
C GLY A 138 1.79 -20.59 40.33
N VAL A 139 2.67 -20.98 41.24
CA VAL A 139 4.14 -20.95 41.12
C VAL A 139 4.76 -19.60 41.45
N ASN A 140 4.88 -19.31 42.75
CA ASN A 140 6.13 -18.87 43.40
C ASN A 140 5.87 -18.56 44.88
N THR A 141 5.68 -19.61 45.69
CA THR A 141 5.93 -19.51 47.13
C THR A 141 7.41 -19.78 47.38
N LEU A 142 8.13 -18.66 47.44
CA LEU A 142 9.31 -18.45 48.25
C LEU A 142 9.16 -19.20 49.59
N LYS A 143 9.80 -20.36 49.72
CA LYS A 143 10.00 -21.03 51.01
C LYS A 143 11.49 -21.08 51.27
N ASP A 144 12.00 -19.91 51.64
CA ASP A 144 13.12 -19.80 52.54
C ASP A 144 12.68 -20.43 53.87
N THR A 145 13.13 -21.65 54.12
CA THR A 145 13.17 -22.25 55.45
C THR A 145 14.36 -23.19 55.44
N THR A 146 15.51 -22.62 55.79
CA THR A 146 16.39 -23.07 56.87
C THR A 146 16.17 -24.49 57.39
N ASP A 147 17.30 -25.16 57.61
CA ASP A 147 17.47 -26.36 58.43
C ASP A 147 17.12 -27.72 57.80
N LYS A 148 18.06 -28.22 56.98
CA LYS A 148 18.68 -29.56 57.11
C LYS A 148 20.13 -29.42 56.60
N VAL A 149 21.16 -29.26 57.44
CA VAL A 149 21.73 -30.25 58.37
C VAL A 149 21.80 -31.64 57.75
N PHE A 150 23.00 -32.25 57.81
CA PHE A 150 23.44 -33.53 57.23
C PHE A 150 23.90 -33.44 55.76
N LYS A 151 25.14 -33.77 55.35
CA LYS A 151 26.23 -34.47 56.04
C LYS A 151 27.56 -34.25 55.28
N GLU A 152 28.59 -34.01 56.06
CA GLU A 152 30.04 -34.11 55.81
C GLU A 152 30.53 -35.35 55.04
N SER A 153 31.48 -35.17 54.12
CA SER A 153 32.84 -35.78 54.06
C SER A 153 33.50 -35.39 52.72
N ARG A 154 34.60 -34.63 52.70
CA ARG A 154 35.99 -35.14 52.66
C ARG A 154 36.25 -35.95 51.39
N ASP A 155 36.95 -35.45 50.38
CA ASP A 155 38.42 -35.51 50.19
C ASP A 155 38.57 -35.16 48.69
N GLY A 156 39.55 -34.44 48.14
CA GLY A 156 40.93 -34.24 48.50
C GLY A 156 41.69 -34.21 47.18
N ARG A 157 42.12 -33.01 46.78
CA ARG A 157 43.04 -32.67 45.66
C ARG A 157 42.53 -32.80 44.22
#